data_AF-A0A2V9LS00-F1
#
_entry.id   AF-A0A2V9LS00-F1
#
_cell.length_a   1.000
_cell.length_b   1.000
_cell.length_c   1.000
_cell.angle_alpha   90.00
_cell.angle_beta   90.00
_cell.angle_gamma   90.00
#
_symmetry.space_group_name_H-M   'P 1'
#
loop_
_entity.id
_entity.type
_entity.pdbx_description
1 polymer ?
#
loop_
_entity_poly.entity_id
_entity_poly.type
_entity_poly.pdbx_seq_one_letter_code
_entity_poly.pdbx_strand_id
1 'polypeptide(L)'
;MKLVQLAVCALGLFVVVYYERPSLAAVLLSFPLFCLLGFALALPWVIWGPKYNRRRLARIGDREAIAPKEFYRRFYAGSSLSEDVVVKLLNEVAEAAEVPPGLIRPDDRFDDQLAPTRNWDDSLVELIWAMEDRAKRLRIARTDLRRIATVDDYIRTVGELERALASRTSVRAGSV
;
A
#
# COMPACT_ATOMS: atom_id res chain seq x y z
N MET A 1 3.99 -8.33 1.51
CA MET A 1 3.63 -9.40 0.54
C MET A 1 4.83 -10.23 0.03
N LYS A 2 5.97 -9.64 -0.37
CA LYS A 2 7.10 -10.39 -0.99
C LYS A 2 7.79 -11.43 -0.09
N LEU A 3 7.85 -11.18 1.24
CA LEU A 3 8.46 -12.10 2.21
C LEU A 3 7.66 -13.39 2.41
N VAL A 4 6.33 -13.31 2.40
CA VAL A 4 5.46 -14.49 2.52
C VAL A 4 5.58 -15.37 1.28
N GLN A 5 5.63 -14.75 0.10
CA GLN A 5 5.78 -15.45 -1.17
C GLN A 5 7.15 -16.14 -1.27
N LEU A 6 8.23 -15.48 -0.83
CA LEU A 6 9.57 -16.07 -0.71
C LEU A 6 9.62 -17.21 0.31
N ALA A 7 8.94 -17.08 1.45
CA ALA A 7 8.85 -18.13 2.46
C ALA A 7 8.11 -19.37 1.92
N VAL A 8 7.00 -19.18 1.22
CA VAL A 8 6.23 -20.26 0.59
C VAL A 8 7.04 -20.97 -0.50
N CYS A 9 7.77 -20.22 -1.33
CA CYS A 9 8.66 -20.80 -2.35
C CYS A 9 9.86 -21.53 -1.74
N ALA A 10 10.47 -20.99 -0.68
CA ALA A 10 11.58 -21.64 0.02
C ALA A 10 11.13 -22.93 0.74
N LEU A 11 9.94 -22.93 1.32
CA LEU A 11 9.34 -24.12 1.96
C LEU A 11 9.03 -25.21 0.91
N GLY A 12 8.50 -24.82 -0.26
CA GLY A 12 8.23 -25.73 -1.37
C GLY A 12 9.51 -26.35 -1.95
N LEU A 13 10.58 -25.55 -2.08
CA LEU A 13 11.89 -26.04 -2.53
C LEU A 13 12.53 -26.99 -1.50
N PHE A 14 12.35 -26.70 -0.20
CA PHE A 14 12.84 -27.55 0.89
C PHE A 14 12.18 -28.94 0.87
N VAL A 15 10.89 -29.04 0.53
CA VAL A 15 10.16 -30.31 0.40
C VAL A 15 10.66 -31.14 -0.79
N VAL A 16 11.03 -30.51 -1.91
CA VAL A 16 11.56 -31.20 -3.09
C VAL A 16 12.99 -31.70 -2.85
N VAL A 17 13.82 -30.92 -2.14
CA VAL A 17 15.23 -31.27 -1.90
C VAL A 17 15.39 -32.30 -0.77
N TYR A 18 14.51 -32.33 0.23
CA TYR A 18 14.64 -33.25 1.37
C TYR A 18 14.12 -34.68 1.09
N TYR A 19 13.48 -34.92 -0.06
CA TYR A 19 12.86 -36.20 -0.39
C TYR A 19 13.44 -36.83 -1.65
N GLU A 20 14.58 -37.50 -1.50
CA GLU A 20 15.21 -38.23 -2.60
C GLU A 20 14.46 -39.54 -2.95
N ARG A 21 13.61 -40.07 -2.05
CA ARG A 21 12.51 -41.04 -2.32
C ARG A 21 11.41 -41.01 -1.24
N PRO A 22 10.35 -40.19 -1.38
CA PRO A 22 9.26 -40.16 -0.42
C PRO A 22 8.43 -41.44 -0.47
N SER A 23 8.23 -42.07 0.68
CA SER A 23 7.14 -43.04 0.84
C SER A 23 5.80 -42.29 0.76
N LEU A 24 4.81 -42.87 0.07
CA LEU A 24 3.48 -42.25 -0.09
C LEU A 24 2.85 -41.84 1.25
N ALA A 25 3.14 -42.59 2.32
CA ALA A 25 2.68 -42.30 3.68
C ALA A 25 3.20 -40.96 4.22
N ALA A 26 4.45 -40.60 3.94
CA ALA A 26 5.04 -39.34 4.39
C ALA A 26 4.44 -38.11 3.68
N VAL A 27 4.12 -38.25 2.38
CA VAL A 27 3.46 -37.17 1.62
C VAL A 27 2.02 -36.99 2.12
N LEU A 28 1.31 -38.09 2.37
CA LEU A 28 -0.05 -38.07 2.88
C LEU A 28 -0.17 -37.51 4.30
N LEU A 29 0.85 -37.70 5.16
CA LEU A 29 0.87 -37.15 6.52
C LEU A 29 1.32 -35.69 6.59
N SER A 30 2.25 -35.28 5.72
CA SER A 30 2.78 -33.91 5.74
C SER A 30 1.80 -32.88 5.16
N PHE A 31 1.06 -33.25 4.10
CA PHE A 31 0.06 -32.36 3.47
C PHE A 31 -0.97 -31.76 4.45
N PRO A 32 -1.70 -32.55 5.26
CA PRO A 32 -2.68 -32.00 6.20
C PRO A 32 -2.03 -31.15 7.30
N LEU A 33 -0.80 -31.49 7.72
CA LEU A 33 -0.05 -30.71 8.70
C LEU A 33 0.30 -29.31 8.15
N PHE A 34 0.70 -29.22 6.88
CA PHE A 34 0.93 -27.94 6.20
C PHE A 34 -0.35 -27.14 6.00
N CYS A 35 -1.46 -27.80 5.66
CA CYS A 35 -2.76 -27.12 5.60
C CYS A 35 -3.13 -26.54 6.97
N LEU A 36 -3.01 -27.31 8.05
CA LEU A 36 -3.29 -26.85 9.41
C LEU A 36 -2.39 -25.70 9.84
N LEU A 37 -1.09 -25.76 9.53
CA LEU A 37 -0.15 -24.67 9.81
C LEU A 37 -0.49 -23.41 9.01
N GLY A 38 -0.83 -23.58 7.72
CA GLY A 38 -1.28 -22.49 6.85
C GLY A 38 -2.55 -21.82 7.38
N PHE A 39 -3.54 -22.61 7.80
CA PHE A 39 -4.76 -22.10 8.45
C PHE A 39 -4.44 -21.42 9.78
N ALA A 40 -3.58 -21.99 10.63
CA ALA A 40 -3.19 -21.39 11.90
C ALA A 40 -2.50 -20.02 11.73
N LEU A 41 -1.73 -19.82 10.66
CA LEU A 41 -1.11 -18.55 10.34
C LEU A 41 -2.06 -17.55 9.64
N ALA A 42 -3.03 -18.04 8.87
CA ALA A 42 -4.02 -17.21 8.18
C ALA A 42 -5.19 -16.77 9.10
N LEU A 43 -5.57 -17.60 10.07
CA LEU A 43 -6.70 -17.35 10.98
C LEU A 43 -6.58 -16.03 11.76
N PRO A 44 -5.41 -15.65 12.32
CA PRO A 44 -5.24 -14.34 12.96
C PRO A 44 -5.55 -13.16 12.03
N TRP A 45 -5.17 -13.24 10.75
CA TRP A 45 -5.46 -12.21 9.75
C TRP A 45 -6.94 -12.15 9.39
N VAL A 46 -7.58 -13.30 9.20
CA VAL A 46 -9.02 -13.39 8.88
C VAL A 46 -9.90 -12.96 10.06
N ILE A 47 -9.49 -13.27 11.30
CA ILE A 47 -10.29 -13.01 12.51
C ILE A 47 -10.06 -11.60 13.04
N TRP A 48 -8.83 -11.10 13.01
CA TRP A 48 -8.51 -9.78 13.58
C TRP A 48 -8.43 -8.65 12.55
N GLY A 49 -8.08 -8.92 11.29
CA GLY A 49 -8.08 -7.91 10.21
C GLY A 49 -9.40 -7.13 10.10
N PRO A 50 -10.57 -7.80 10.10
CA PRO A 50 -11.87 -7.11 10.06
C PRO A 50 -12.16 -6.27 11.30
N LYS A 51 -11.63 -6.64 12.47
CA LYS A 51 -11.85 -5.91 13.72
C LYS A 51 -11.01 -4.62 13.80
N TYR A 52 -9.80 -4.63 13.24
CA TYR A 52 -8.95 -3.45 13.16
C TYR A 52 -9.54 -2.40 12.21
N ASN A 53 -10.07 -2.86 11.07
CA ASN A 53 -10.67 -1.98 10.07
C ASN A 53 -11.91 -1.23 10.62
N ARG A 54 -12.73 -1.88 11.47
CA ARG A 54 -13.96 -1.26 12.03
C ARG A 54 -13.74 0.01 12.84
N ARG A 55 -12.66 0.09 13.64
CA ARG A 55 -12.38 1.30 14.45
C ARG A 55 -11.84 2.46 13.60
N ARG A 56 -11.08 2.15 12.54
CA ARG A 56 -10.63 3.15 11.55
C ARG A 56 -11.83 3.67 10.75
N LEU A 57 -12.67 2.77 10.23
CA LEU A 57 -13.87 3.12 9.47
C LEU A 57 -14.87 3.98 10.27
N ALA A 58 -14.98 3.74 11.58
CA ALA A 58 -15.85 4.53 12.45
C ALA A 58 -15.51 6.04 12.48
N ARG A 59 -14.22 6.42 12.28
CA ARG A 59 -13.81 7.83 12.22
C ARG A 59 -14.15 8.50 10.89
N ILE A 60 -14.19 7.72 9.83
CA ILE A 60 -14.54 8.20 8.49
C ILE A 60 -16.05 8.41 8.37
N GLY A 61 -16.83 7.63 9.13
CA GLY A 61 -18.28 7.74 9.20
C GLY A 61 -18.97 7.14 7.97
N ASP A 62 -20.27 7.41 7.83
CA ASP A 62 -21.14 6.84 6.80
C ASP A 62 -21.10 7.66 5.49
N ARG A 63 -19.89 7.80 4.92
CA ARG A 63 -19.69 8.54 3.68
C ARG A 63 -20.03 7.66 2.48
N GLU A 64 -20.66 8.25 1.47
CA GLU A 64 -20.92 7.59 0.19
C GLU A 64 -19.59 7.16 -0.47
N ALA A 65 -19.51 5.92 -0.93
CA ALA A 65 -18.31 5.44 -1.62
C ALA A 65 -18.19 6.09 -3.01
N ILE A 66 -17.06 6.73 -3.28
CA ILE A 66 -16.75 7.33 -4.59
C ILE A 66 -15.80 6.40 -5.35
N ALA A 67 -16.09 6.10 -6.61
CA ALA A 67 -15.17 5.31 -7.43
C ALA A 67 -13.87 6.09 -7.68
N PRO A 68 -12.67 5.46 -7.74
CA PRO A 68 -11.41 6.17 -7.92
C PRO A 68 -11.35 7.09 -9.16
N LYS A 69 -11.97 6.67 -10.27
CA LYS A 69 -12.10 7.51 -11.48
C LYS A 69 -12.95 8.75 -11.24
N GLU A 70 -14.04 8.59 -10.48
CA GLU A 70 -14.91 9.71 -10.13
C GLU A 70 -14.25 10.64 -9.11
N PHE A 71 -13.43 10.11 -8.21
CA PHE A 71 -12.58 10.91 -7.32
C PHE A 71 -11.63 11.82 -8.13
N TYR A 72 -10.95 11.28 -9.14
CA TYR A 72 -10.14 12.08 -10.06
C TYR A 72 -10.98 13.14 -10.77
N ARG A 73 -12.13 12.75 -11.36
CA ARG A 73 -13.00 13.67 -12.10
C ARG A 73 -13.49 14.84 -11.23
N ARG A 74 -13.83 14.57 -9.97
CA ARG A 74 -14.37 15.59 -9.04
C ARG A 74 -13.30 16.54 -8.51
N PHE A 75 -12.10 16.05 -8.20
CA PHE A 75 -11.13 16.83 -7.43
C PHE A 75 -9.86 17.20 -8.21
N TYR A 76 -9.50 16.45 -9.26
CA TYR A 76 -8.20 16.58 -9.93
C TYR A 76 -8.29 16.73 -11.45
N ALA A 77 -9.48 16.71 -12.07
CA ALA A 77 -9.63 16.85 -13.53
C ALA A 77 -9.05 18.14 -14.10
N GLY A 78 -9.07 19.23 -13.33
CA GLY A 78 -8.45 20.51 -13.69
C GLY A 78 -6.98 20.65 -13.27
N SER A 79 -6.42 19.62 -12.62
CA SER A 79 -5.03 19.62 -12.18
C SER A 79 -4.09 19.24 -13.33
N SER A 80 -2.79 19.43 -13.12
CA SER A 80 -1.78 19.02 -14.09
C SER A 80 -1.35 17.55 -13.97
N LEU A 81 -2.04 16.78 -13.12
CA LEU A 81 -1.78 15.37 -12.85
C LEU A 81 -2.67 14.49 -13.74
N SER A 82 -2.14 13.35 -14.18
CA SER A 82 -2.94 12.36 -14.92
C SER A 82 -3.83 11.55 -13.98
N GLU A 83 -4.94 11.04 -14.51
CA GLU A 83 -5.86 10.14 -13.78
C GLU A 83 -5.10 8.95 -13.17
N ASP A 84 -4.22 8.32 -13.95
CA ASP A 84 -3.44 7.16 -13.51
C ASP A 84 -2.56 7.47 -12.30
N VAL A 85 -1.92 8.65 -12.28
CA VAL A 85 -1.09 9.08 -11.16
C VAL A 85 -1.94 9.32 -9.92
N VAL A 86 -3.07 10.03 -10.06
CA VAL A 86 -3.97 10.31 -8.93
C VAL A 86 -4.57 9.02 -8.36
N VAL A 87 -5.05 8.12 -9.21
CA VAL A 87 -5.62 6.83 -8.77
C VAL A 87 -4.55 5.95 -8.11
N LYS A 88 -3.32 5.93 -8.64
CA LYS A 88 -2.20 5.24 -8.02
C LYS A 88 -1.92 5.78 -6.61
N LEU A 89 -1.76 7.10 -6.47
CA LEU A 89 -1.47 7.74 -5.19
C LEU A 89 -2.62 7.58 -4.18
N LEU A 90 -3.88 7.63 -4.65
CA LEU A 90 -5.05 7.35 -3.83
C LEU A 90 -5.01 5.92 -3.27
N ASN A 91 -4.62 4.95 -4.10
CA ASN A 91 -4.48 3.56 -3.65
C ASN A 91 -3.30 3.37 -2.68
N GLU A 92 -2.18 4.09 -2.88
CA GLU A 92 -1.07 4.11 -1.91
C GLU A 92 -1.56 4.61 -0.54
N VAL A 93 -2.32 5.72 -0.51
CA VAL A 93 -2.91 6.24 0.73
C VAL A 93 -3.89 5.24 1.34
N ALA A 94 -4.74 4.61 0.52
CA ALA A 94 -5.70 3.61 0.97
C ALA A 94 -5.05 2.39 1.62
N GLU A 95 -3.95 1.90 1.03
CA GLU A 95 -3.18 0.78 1.56
C GLU A 95 -2.53 1.15 2.91
N ALA A 96 -1.82 2.28 2.97
CA ALA A 96 -1.16 2.73 4.19
C ALA A 96 -2.13 3.15 5.31
N ALA A 97 -3.28 3.72 4.96
CA ALA A 97 -4.31 4.06 5.94
C ALA A 97 -5.19 2.85 6.33
N GLU A 98 -5.06 1.72 5.64
CA GLU A 98 -5.92 0.53 5.74
C GLU A 98 -7.42 0.86 5.55
N VAL A 99 -7.73 1.77 4.62
CA VAL A 99 -9.08 2.30 4.38
C VAL A 99 -9.47 2.08 2.92
N PRO A 100 -10.73 1.72 2.60
CA PRO A 100 -11.17 1.62 1.22
C PRO A 100 -10.96 2.95 0.46
N PRO A 101 -10.37 2.93 -0.76
CA PRO A 101 -10.04 4.15 -1.49
C PRO A 101 -11.25 5.04 -1.76
N GLY A 102 -12.45 4.45 -1.91
CA GLY A 102 -13.66 5.22 -2.18
C GLY A 102 -14.21 6.02 -1.00
N LEU A 103 -13.72 5.78 0.21
CA LEU A 103 -14.13 6.54 1.41
C LEU A 103 -13.21 7.73 1.69
N ILE A 104 -12.03 7.75 1.06
CA ILE A 104 -11.04 8.81 1.21
C ILE A 104 -11.53 10.08 0.51
N ARG A 105 -11.22 11.23 1.13
CA ARG A 105 -11.46 12.57 0.60
C ARG A 105 -10.15 13.37 0.58
N PRO A 106 -10.01 14.35 -0.33
CA PRO A 106 -8.80 15.18 -0.39
C PRO A 106 -8.52 15.89 0.95
N ASP A 107 -9.58 16.29 1.66
CA ASP A 107 -9.51 17.05 2.89
C ASP A 107 -9.20 16.18 4.13
N ASP A 108 -9.15 14.86 3.98
CA ASP A 108 -8.86 13.95 5.08
C ASP A 108 -7.44 14.17 5.59
N ARG A 109 -7.30 14.32 6.91
CA ARG A 109 -6.02 14.57 7.54
C ARG A 109 -5.37 13.29 8.05
N PHE A 110 -4.05 13.24 7.93
CA PHE A 110 -3.22 12.14 8.44
C PHE A 110 -3.10 12.11 9.97
N ASP A 111 -3.39 13.22 10.64
CA ASP A 111 -3.34 13.36 12.10
C ASP A 111 -4.72 13.23 12.79
N ASP A 112 -5.79 13.04 12.02
CA ASP A 112 -7.16 12.92 12.54
C ASP A 112 -7.95 11.76 11.89
N GLN A 113 -8.52 11.99 10.69
CA GLN A 113 -9.38 11.01 10.01
C GLN A 113 -8.63 9.72 9.67
N LEU A 114 -7.40 9.85 9.17
CA LEU A 114 -6.55 8.73 8.75
C LEU A 114 -5.50 8.36 9.79
N ALA A 115 -5.50 9.00 10.96
CA ALA A 115 -4.48 8.79 11.98
C ALA A 115 -4.40 7.33 12.43
N PRO A 116 -3.22 6.85 12.85
CA PRO A 116 -3.09 5.50 13.36
C PRO A 116 -4.02 5.25 14.55
N THR A 117 -4.58 4.04 14.66
CA THR A 117 -5.44 3.72 15.83
C THR A 117 -4.64 3.45 17.09
N ARG A 118 -3.33 3.25 16.96
CA ARG A 118 -2.39 2.96 18.05
C ARG A 118 -1.10 3.75 17.83
N ASN A 119 -0.45 4.13 18.92
CA ASN A 119 0.77 4.95 18.85
C ASN A 119 2.00 4.21 18.26
N TRP A 120 1.92 2.89 18.05
CA TRP A 120 2.99 2.06 17.45
C TRP A 120 2.66 1.61 16.02
N ASP A 121 1.55 2.08 15.48
CA ASP A 121 1.09 1.75 14.13
C ASP A 121 1.82 2.66 13.12
N ASP A 122 2.85 2.08 12.49
CA ASP A 122 3.74 2.74 11.55
C ASP A 122 3.20 2.74 10.10
N SER A 123 1.93 2.39 9.87
CA SER A 123 1.43 2.21 8.49
C SER A 123 1.51 3.47 7.62
N LEU A 124 1.44 4.66 8.22
CA LEU A 124 1.65 5.93 7.50
C LEU A 124 3.13 6.28 7.24
N VAL A 125 4.07 5.65 7.96
CA VAL A 125 5.51 5.87 7.79
C VAL A 125 5.95 5.41 6.40
N GLU A 126 5.33 4.37 5.86
CA GLU A 126 5.61 3.88 4.50
C GLU A 126 5.36 4.96 3.43
N LEU A 127 4.31 5.78 3.57
CA LEU A 127 4.04 6.89 2.65
C LEU A 127 5.14 7.95 2.70
N ILE A 128 5.64 8.25 3.90
CA ILE A 128 6.72 9.21 4.10
C ILE A 128 7.99 8.70 3.44
N TRP A 129 8.36 7.44 3.65
CA TRP A 129 9.54 6.84 3.03
C TRP A 129 9.43 6.77 1.50
N ALA A 130 8.27 6.38 0.98
CA ALA A 130 8.03 6.29 -0.45
C ALA A 130 8.11 7.67 -1.13
N MET A 131 7.67 8.72 -0.45
CA MET A 131 7.86 10.11 -0.91
C MET A 131 9.33 10.54 -0.82
N GLU A 132 10.02 10.29 0.28
CA GLU A 132 11.44 10.64 0.45
C GLU A 132 12.31 10.00 -0.64
N ASP A 133 12.05 8.74 -0.99
CA ASP A 133 12.76 8.04 -2.07
C ASP A 133 12.57 8.74 -3.42
N ARG A 134 11.33 9.17 -3.73
CA ARG A 134 11.03 9.95 -4.95
C ARG A 134 11.76 11.29 -4.96
N ALA A 135 11.77 12.02 -3.85
CA ALA A 135 12.48 13.30 -3.72
C ALA A 135 14.01 13.14 -3.89
N LYS A 136 14.59 12.09 -3.28
CA LYS A 136 16.02 11.75 -3.42
C LYS A 136 16.40 11.49 -4.88
N ARG A 137 15.57 10.76 -5.63
CA ARG A 137 15.82 10.51 -7.08
C ARG A 137 15.88 11.80 -7.90
N LEU A 138 15.16 12.84 -7.49
CA LEU A 138 15.19 14.15 -8.14
C LEU A 138 16.30 15.07 -7.62
N ARG A 139 17.02 14.68 -6.56
CA ARG A 139 17.96 15.55 -5.82
C ARG A 139 17.30 16.84 -5.31
N ILE A 140 16.00 16.79 -5.03
CA ILE A 140 15.28 17.89 -4.41
C ILE A 140 15.64 17.87 -2.92
N ALA A 141 16.18 18.98 -2.41
CA ALA A 141 16.42 19.15 -0.98
C ALA A 141 15.09 18.94 -0.26
N ARG A 142 15.08 18.09 0.79
CA ARG A 142 13.88 17.65 1.55
C ARG A 142 12.73 18.63 1.36
N THR A 143 11.80 18.31 0.43
CA THR A 143 10.52 19.01 0.35
C THR A 143 9.97 19.07 1.77
N ASP A 144 9.33 20.17 2.17
CA ASP A 144 8.92 20.39 3.56
C ASP A 144 7.83 19.39 3.95
N LEU A 145 8.24 18.15 4.26
CA LEU A 145 7.39 16.97 4.52
C LEU A 145 6.47 17.23 5.71
N ARG A 146 6.86 18.16 6.57
CA ARG A 146 6.08 18.64 7.72
C ARG A 146 4.80 19.37 7.32
N ARG A 147 4.66 19.79 6.05
CA ARG A 147 3.47 20.49 5.55
C ARG A 147 2.39 19.56 5.00
N ILE A 148 2.67 18.27 4.85
CA ILE A 148 1.68 17.32 4.33
C ILE A 148 0.76 16.93 5.48
N ALA A 149 -0.37 17.64 5.58
CA ALA A 149 -1.39 17.38 6.58
C ALA A 149 -2.54 16.54 6.00
N THR A 150 -2.87 16.78 4.72
CA THR A 150 -4.04 16.20 4.06
C THR A 150 -3.69 15.28 2.89
N VAL A 151 -4.66 14.47 2.47
CA VAL A 151 -4.55 13.66 1.25
C VAL A 151 -4.33 14.51 0.01
N ASP A 152 -4.95 15.70 -0.09
CA ASP A 152 -4.71 16.65 -1.19
C ASP A 152 -3.24 17.11 -1.22
N ASP A 153 -2.69 17.50 -0.07
CA ASP A 153 -1.28 17.91 0.04
C ASP A 153 -0.37 16.79 -0.44
N TYR A 154 -0.65 15.55 -0.05
CA TYR A 154 0.11 14.38 -0.45
C TYR A 154 0.02 14.12 -1.96
N ILE A 155 -1.19 14.02 -2.52
CA ILE A 155 -1.41 13.69 -3.93
C ILE A 155 -0.79 14.76 -4.83
N ARG A 156 -0.93 16.05 -4.49
CA ARG A 156 -0.32 17.13 -5.27
C ARG A 156 1.19 17.10 -5.18
N THR A 157 1.75 17.02 -3.97
CA THR A 157 3.20 17.02 -3.78
C THR A 157 3.86 15.83 -4.46
N VAL A 158 3.34 14.62 -4.24
CA VAL A 158 3.93 13.40 -4.81
C VAL A 158 3.62 13.28 -6.30
N GLY A 159 2.45 13.73 -6.75
CA GLY A 159 2.10 13.77 -8.16
C GLY A 159 3.04 14.65 -8.99
N GLU A 160 3.44 15.80 -8.44
CA GLU A 160 4.45 16.66 -9.07
C GLU A 160 5.82 15.99 -9.15
N LEU A 161 6.24 15.27 -8.09
CA LEU A 161 7.49 14.50 -8.10
C LEU A 161 7.46 13.39 -9.15
N GLU A 162 6.36 12.64 -9.26
CA GLU A 162 6.19 11.59 -10.28
C GLU A 162 6.25 12.18 -11.70
N ARG A 163 5.60 13.31 -11.92
CA ARG A 163 5.65 14.02 -13.21
C ARG A 163 7.08 14.47 -13.55
N ALA A 164 7.80 15.05 -12.60
CA ALA A 164 9.19 15.47 -12.80
C ALA A 164 10.15 14.30 -13.06
N LEU A 165 9.93 13.15 -12.42
CA LEU A 165 10.67 11.91 -12.67
C LEU A 165 10.41 11.38 -14.09
N ALA A 166 9.15 11.40 -14.52
CA ALA A 166 8.77 10.98 -15.86
C ALA A 166 9.44 11.85 -16.94
N SER A 167 9.43 13.18 -16.78
CA SER A 167 10.09 14.10 -17.73
C SER A 167 11.60 13.92 -17.77
N ARG A 168 12.24 13.59 -16.65
CA ARG A 168 13.70 13.36 -16.61
C ARG A 168 14.10 12.07 -17.34
N THR A 169 13.24 11.06 -17.23
CA THR A 169 13.46 9.75 -17.88
C THR A 169 13.28 9.86 -19.40
N SER A 170 12.27 10.61 -19.87
CA SER A 170 12.07 10.83 -21.30
C SER A 170 13.22 11.62 -21.95
N VAL A 171 13.75 12.65 -21.29
CA VAL A 171 14.90 13.44 -21.78
C VAL A 171 16.15 12.57 -21.94
N ARG A 172 16.38 11.64 -21.01
CA ARG A 172 17.53 10.73 -21.07
C ARG A 172 17.39 9.64 -22.15
N ALA A 173 16.16 9.26 -22.49
CA ALA A 173 15.88 8.27 -23.53
C ALA A 173 16.00 8.84 -24.95
N GLY A 174 15.78 10.15 -25.12
CA GLY A 174 15.90 10.84 -26.41
C GLY A 174 17.29 11.38 -26.74
N SER A 175 18.29 11.20 -25.85
CA SER A 175 19.67 11.66 -26.03
C SER A 175 20.63 10.56 -26.47
N VAL A 176 20.14 9.55 -27.19
CA VAL A 176 20.92 8.43 -27.74
C VAL A 176 20.82 8.43 -29.26
#